data_AF-A0A2N0NDD2-F1
#
_entry.id   AF-A0A2N0NDD2-F1
#
_cell.length_a   1.000
_cell.length_b   1.000
_cell.length_c   1.000
_cell.angle_alpha   90.00
_cell.angle_beta   90.00
_cell.angle_gamma   90.00
#
_symmetry.space_group_name_H-M   'P 1'
#
loop_
_entity.id
_entity.type
_entity.pdbx_description
1 polymer ?
#
loop_
_entity_poly.entity_id
_entity_poly.type
_entity_poly.pdbx_seq_one_letter_code
_entity_poly.pdbx_strand_id
1 'polypeptide(L)'
;MHRLTRLSRFNFTITLSSIPDFVIDWDLTWFLLNSKPQHDASFTRAHASSHRTFKFKLFLEDLPTLEHLKRIRPDLYIDILSCRSCLDSKEDFMHLFMCKCRRTAMEQVLLSY
;
A
#
# COMPACT_ATOMS: atom_id res chain seq x y z
N MET A 1 -17.29 1.84 -15.39
CA MET A 1 -15.91 1.58 -14.95
C MET A 1 -14.82 2.36 -15.72
N HIS A 2 -15.03 2.76 -16.99
CA HIS A 2 -14.05 3.51 -17.80
C HIS A 2 -13.55 4.87 -17.27
N ARG A 3 -14.17 5.44 -16.23
CA ARG A 3 -13.81 6.78 -15.69
C ARG A 3 -12.73 6.74 -14.60
N LEU A 4 -12.61 5.63 -13.87
CA LEU A 4 -11.69 5.52 -12.73
C LEU A 4 -10.25 5.32 -13.19
N THR A 5 -10.03 4.61 -14.30
CA THR A 5 -8.70 4.37 -14.90
C THR A 5 -8.01 5.63 -15.42
N ARG A 6 -8.68 6.78 -15.49
CA ARG A 6 -8.09 8.06 -15.91
C ARG A 6 -7.42 8.83 -14.78
N LEU A 7 -7.55 8.41 -13.52
CA LEU A 7 -6.81 9.04 -12.43
C LEU A 7 -5.39 8.48 -12.40
N SER A 8 -4.40 9.35 -12.21
CA SER A 8 -2.98 8.98 -12.16
C SER A 8 -2.67 7.84 -11.17
N ARG A 9 -3.42 7.76 -10.07
CA ARG A 9 -3.31 6.71 -9.05
C ARG A 9 -3.69 5.30 -9.54
N PHE A 10 -4.39 5.18 -10.68
CA PHE A 10 -4.72 3.90 -11.30
C PHE A 10 -3.81 3.59 -12.49
N ASN A 11 -2.70 4.31 -12.69
CA ASN A 11 -1.76 4.02 -13.78
C ASN A 11 -1.25 2.57 -13.76
N PHE A 12 -1.14 1.95 -12.57
CA PHE A 12 -0.79 0.53 -12.45
C PHE A 12 -1.79 -0.37 -13.21
N THR A 13 -3.09 -0.03 -13.24
CA THR A 13 -4.10 -0.79 -13.99
C THR A 13 -3.87 -0.71 -15.50
N ILE A 14 -3.35 0.42 -15.99
CA ILE A 14 -2.96 0.61 -17.39
C ILE A 14 -1.73 -0.25 -17.69
N THR A 15 -0.70 -0.20 -16.83
CA THR A 15 0.50 -1.03 -16.96
C THR A 15 0.15 -2.53 -16.98
N LEU A 16 -0.71 -2.97 -16.07
CA LEU A 16 -1.17 -4.34 -16.01
C LEU A 16 -2.01 -4.76 -17.23
N SER A 17 -2.84 -3.86 -17.77
CA SER A 17 -3.61 -4.13 -18.99
C SER A 17 -2.77 -4.31 -20.25
N SER A 18 -1.48 -3.94 -20.20
CA SER A 18 -0.54 -4.15 -21.30
C SER A 18 0.06 -5.58 -21.32
N ILE A 19 -0.16 -6.36 -20.26
CA ILE A 19 0.22 -7.76 -20.18
C ILE A 19 -0.86 -8.58 -20.93
N PRO A 20 -0.51 -9.32 -21.99
CA PRO A 20 -1.48 -10.14 -22.72
C PRO A 20 -2.15 -11.14 -21.76
N ASP A 21 -3.46 -11.30 -21.91
CA ASP A 21 -4.33 -12.15 -21.08
C ASP A 21 -4.49 -11.72 -19.60
N PHE A 22 -3.95 -10.57 -19.20
CA PHE A 22 -4.14 -10.05 -17.86
C PHE A 22 -5.48 -9.32 -17.70
N VAL A 23 -6.42 -9.96 -17.01
CA VAL A 23 -7.70 -9.37 -16.64
C VAL A 23 -7.72 -9.14 -15.13
N ILE A 24 -7.96 -7.89 -14.72
CA ILE A 24 -8.22 -7.58 -13.32
C ILE A 24 -9.60 -8.13 -12.96
N ASP A 25 -9.64 -9.13 -12.08
CA ASP A 25 -10.88 -9.57 -11.45
C ASP A 25 -11.32 -8.52 -10.43
N TRP A 26 -12.18 -7.61 -10.88
CA TRP A 26 -12.69 -6.52 -10.07
C TRP A 26 -13.61 -6.97 -8.94
N ASP A 27 -14.33 -8.08 -9.13
CA ASP A 27 -15.22 -8.62 -8.12
C ASP A 27 -14.40 -9.19 -6.96
N LEU A 28 -13.37 -9.99 -7.27
CA LEU A 28 -12.43 -10.50 -6.29
C LEU A 28 -11.63 -9.36 -5.63
N THR A 29 -11.18 -8.38 -6.41
CA THR A 29 -10.48 -7.19 -5.89
C THR A 29 -11.35 -6.44 -4.88
N TRP A 30 -12.61 -6.17 -5.24
CA TRP A 30 -13.54 -5.46 -4.35
C TRP A 30 -13.87 -6.27 -3.10
N PHE A 31 -14.04 -7.59 -3.24
CA PHE A 31 -14.22 -8.51 -2.13
C PHE A 31 -13.04 -8.46 -1.15
N LEU A 32 -11.80 -8.57 -1.64
CA LEU A 32 -10.59 -8.50 -0.82
C LEU A 32 -10.43 -7.13 -0.12
N LEU A 33 -10.72 -6.04 -0.82
CA LEU A 33 -10.61 -4.69 -0.27
C LEU A 33 -11.65 -4.40 0.81
N ASN A 34 -12.85 -5.00 0.73
CA ASN A 34 -13.93 -4.78 1.71
C ASN A 34 -14.09 -5.92 2.73
N SER A 35 -13.36 -7.02 2.58
CA SER A 35 -13.35 -8.10 3.56
C SER A 35 -13.00 -7.56 4.95
N LYS A 36 -13.68 -8.07 5.97
CA LYS A 36 -13.37 -7.77 7.36
C LYS A 36 -12.91 -9.07 7.99
N PRO A 37 -11.75 -9.09 8.64
CA PRO A 37 -11.37 -10.25 9.40
C PRO A 37 -12.32 -10.48 10.56
N GLN A 38 -12.40 -11.74 11.01
CA GLN A 38 -13.13 -12.07 12.22
C GLN A 38 -12.27 -11.66 13.41
N HIS A 39 -12.70 -10.63 14.14
CA HIS A 39 -11.97 -10.12 15.28
C HIS A 39 -12.72 -10.39 16.59
N ASP A 40 -12.01 -10.29 17.70
CA ASP A 40 -12.57 -10.43 19.05
C ASP A 40 -13.44 -9.22 19.44
N ALA A 41 -14.01 -9.27 20.65
CA ALA A 41 -14.91 -8.24 21.18
C ALA A 41 -14.25 -6.86 21.38
N SER A 42 -12.92 -6.74 21.32
CA SER A 42 -12.21 -5.46 21.41
C SER A 42 -12.22 -4.68 20.11
N PHE A 43 -12.59 -5.32 18.99
CA PHE A 43 -12.53 -4.70 17.68
C PHE A 43 -13.69 -3.73 17.41
N THR A 44 -13.33 -2.46 17.35
CA THR A 44 -14.26 -1.35 17.13
C THR A 44 -14.47 -1.03 15.65
N ARG A 45 -15.55 -0.28 15.37
CA ARG A 45 -15.80 0.27 14.00
C ARG A 45 -14.67 1.18 13.52
N ALA A 46 -13.96 1.85 14.44
CA ALA A 46 -12.82 2.70 14.09
C ALA A 46 -11.67 1.85 13.55
N HIS A 47 -11.37 0.72 14.19
CA HIS A 47 -10.38 -0.24 13.68
C HIS A 47 -10.78 -0.77 12.30
N ALA A 48 -12.04 -1.14 12.08
CA ALA A 48 -12.55 -1.57 10.77
C ALA A 48 -12.36 -0.49 9.68
N SER A 49 -12.65 0.77 10.02
CA SER A 49 -12.50 1.90 9.09
C SER A 49 -11.04 2.18 8.75
N SER A 50 -10.15 2.15 9.75
CA SER A 50 -8.72 2.32 9.57
C SER A 50 -8.13 1.19 8.72
N HIS A 51 -8.52 -0.06 8.99
CA HIS A 51 -8.07 -1.22 8.22
C HIS A 51 -8.52 -1.14 6.75
N ARG A 52 -9.80 -0.82 6.50
CA ARG A 52 -10.30 -0.59 5.14
C ARG A 52 -9.49 0.50 4.44
N THR A 53 -9.30 1.64 5.11
CA THR A 53 -8.52 2.76 4.56
C THR A 53 -7.08 2.35 4.23
N PHE A 54 -6.44 1.56 5.09
CA PHE A 54 -5.10 1.05 4.86
C PHE A 54 -5.03 0.15 3.62
N LYS A 55 -5.96 -0.81 3.45
CA LYS A 55 -6.04 -1.65 2.25
C LYS A 55 -6.20 -0.85 0.96
N PHE A 56 -7.05 0.18 0.97
CA PHE A 56 -7.17 1.07 -0.18
C PHE A 56 -5.89 1.87 -0.46
N LYS A 57 -5.20 2.35 0.59
CA LYS A 57 -3.91 3.03 0.41
C LYS A 57 -2.84 2.11 -0.17
N LEU A 58 -2.81 0.84 0.24
CA LEU A 58 -1.94 -0.17 -0.33
C LEU A 58 -2.24 -0.38 -1.82
N PHE A 59 -3.50 -0.62 -2.16
CA PHE A 59 -3.93 -0.89 -3.52
C PHE A 59 -3.69 0.28 -4.50
N LEU A 60 -3.72 1.52 -4.00
CA LEU A 60 -3.55 2.72 -4.81
C LEU A 60 -2.12 3.28 -4.79
N GLU A 61 -1.17 2.60 -4.15
CA GLU A 61 0.18 3.10 -3.91
C GLU A 61 0.24 4.44 -3.14
N ASP A 62 -0.79 4.73 -2.35
CA ASP A 62 -0.96 5.99 -1.60
C ASP A 62 -0.27 5.97 -0.22
N LEU A 63 0.54 4.94 0.07
CA LEU A 63 1.35 4.94 1.30
C LEU A 63 2.49 5.96 1.19
N PRO A 64 2.70 6.80 2.23
CA PRO A 64 3.82 7.73 2.24
C PRO A 64 5.13 6.95 2.37
N THR A 65 5.86 6.82 1.26
CA THR A 65 7.25 6.36 1.26
C THR A 65 8.15 7.47 1.79
N LEU A 66 9.37 7.13 2.21
CA LEU A 66 10.37 8.15 2.54
C LEU A 66 10.55 9.19 1.41
N GLU A 67 10.49 8.75 0.15
CA GLU A 67 10.57 9.66 -1.00
C GLU A 67 9.36 10.58 -1.13
N HIS A 68 8.18 10.09 -0.80
CA HIS A 68 6.99 10.92 -0.69
C HIS A 68 7.11 11.93 0.45
N LEU A 69 7.60 11.50 1.62
CA LEU A 69 7.80 12.35 2.79
C LEU A 69 8.83 13.45 2.54
N LYS A 70 9.93 13.17 1.83
CA LYS A 70 10.91 14.18 1.40
C LYS A 70 10.29 15.30 0.57
N ARG A 71 9.28 14.98 -0.26
CA ARG A 71 8.60 15.99 -1.09
C ARG A 71 7.67 16.87 -0.27
N ILE A 72 6.99 16.31 0.72
CA ILE A 72 6.00 17.04 1.53
C ILE A 72 6.68 17.81 2.68
N ARG A 73 7.71 17.23 3.30
CA ARG A 73 8.43 17.77 4.46
C ARG A 73 9.95 17.62 4.28
N PRO A 74 10.55 18.31 3.30
CA PRO A 74 11.99 18.24 3.08
C PRO A 74 12.77 18.66 4.32
N ASP A 75 12.26 19.64 5.08
CA ASP A 75 12.83 20.11 6.35
C ASP A 75 13.11 18.99 7.37
N LEU A 76 12.33 17.90 7.33
CA LEU A 76 12.47 16.77 8.27
C LEU A 76 13.19 15.56 7.67
N TYR A 77 13.08 15.35 6.35
CA TYR A 77 13.44 14.07 5.73
C TYR A 77 14.55 14.19 4.67
N ILE A 78 15.03 15.40 4.33
CA ILE A 78 16.00 15.61 3.25
C ILE A 78 17.31 14.83 3.45
N ASP A 79 17.79 14.74 4.70
CA ASP A 79 19.06 14.09 5.02
C ASP A 79 18.97 12.56 5.10
N ILE A 80 17.76 11.98 5.03
CA ILE A 80 17.57 10.54 5.13
C ILE A 80 17.70 9.93 3.73
N LEU A 81 18.90 9.46 3.38
CA LEU A 81 19.18 9.00 2.02
C LEU A 81 18.65 7.59 1.72
N SER A 82 18.56 6.74 2.73
CA SER A 82 18.20 5.31 2.59
C SER A 82 17.05 4.91 3.52
N CYS A 83 16.45 3.76 3.22
CA CYS A 83 15.44 3.11 4.06
C CYS A 83 15.92 3.01 5.50
N ARG A 84 15.11 3.48 6.45
CA ARG A 84 15.48 3.47 7.88
C ARG A 84 15.65 2.08 8.48
N SER A 85 15.15 1.03 7.80
CA SER A 85 15.20 -0.34 8.31
C SER A 85 16.42 -1.11 7.83
N CYS A 86 16.80 -1.01 6.56
CA CYS A 86 18.00 -1.70 6.04
C CYS A 86 19.21 -0.78 5.86
N LEU A 87 19.02 0.54 5.85
CA LEU A 87 20.03 1.58 5.61
C LEU A 87 20.78 1.47 4.26
N ASP A 88 20.37 0.55 3.39
CA ASP A 88 21.14 0.15 2.21
C ASP A 88 20.53 0.63 0.89
N SER A 89 19.20 0.67 0.78
CA SER A 89 18.53 1.03 -0.47
C SER A 89 17.59 2.23 -0.28
N LYS A 90 17.31 2.91 -1.39
CA LYS A 90 16.29 3.95 -1.46
C LYS A 90 14.92 3.35 -1.10
N GLU A 91 14.17 4.02 -0.23
CA GLU A 91 12.81 3.58 0.13
C GLU A 91 11.77 4.18 -0.83
N ASP A 92 11.48 3.43 -1.90
CA ASP A 92 10.31 3.63 -2.73
C ASP A 92 9.16 2.69 -2.32
N PHE A 93 8.06 2.71 -3.08
CA PHE A 93 6.88 1.92 -2.75
C PHE A 93 7.19 0.42 -2.77
N MET A 94 8.00 -0.06 -3.73
CA MET A 94 8.36 -1.47 -3.81
C MET A 94 9.27 -1.89 -2.66
N HIS A 95 10.28 -1.08 -2.36
CA HIS A 95 11.20 -1.33 -1.25
C HIS A 95 10.48 -1.32 0.10
N LEU A 96 9.42 -0.52 0.27
CA LEU A 96 8.61 -0.50 1.50
C LEU A 96 8.13 -1.92 1.87
N PHE A 97 7.66 -2.71 0.90
CA PHE A 97 7.18 -4.08 1.13
C PHE A 97 8.28 -5.13 1.05
N MET A 98 9.23 -4.94 0.15
CA MET A 98 10.25 -5.97 -0.14
C MET A 98 11.50 -5.84 0.73
N CYS A 99 11.61 -4.79 1.54
CA CYS A 99 12.72 -4.60 2.46
C CYS A 99 12.82 -5.82 3.40
N LYS A 100 13.93 -6.55 3.31
CA LYS A 100 14.19 -7.75 4.13
C LYS A 100 14.07 -7.45 5.63
N CYS A 101 14.52 -6.27 6.05
CA CYS A 101 14.48 -5.82 7.44
C CYS A 101 13.06 -5.42 7.91
N ARG A 102 12.10 -5.22 6.99
CA ARG A 102 10.69 -4.94 7.32
C ARG A 102 9.79 -6.15 7.13
N ARG A 103 10.27 -7.24 6.51
CA ARG A 103 9.45 -8.40 6.13
C ARG A 103 8.56 -8.88 7.27
N THR A 104 9.13 -9.18 8.44
CA THR A 104 8.33 -9.66 9.59
C THR A 104 7.29 -8.65 10.04
N ALA A 105 7.64 -7.36 10.08
CA ALA A 105 6.69 -6.31 10.45
C ALA A 105 5.57 -6.16 9.39
N MET A 106 5.90 -6.27 8.11
CA MET A 106 4.94 -6.23 7.01
C MET A 106 4.03 -7.45 6.99
N GLU A 107 4.59 -8.66 7.17
CA GLU A 107 3.83 -9.89 7.35
C GLU A 107 2.89 -9.78 8.54
N GLN A 108 3.36 -9.26 9.68
CA GLN A 108 2.48 -8.99 10.81
C GLN A 108 1.41 -7.97 10.42
N VAL A 109 1.72 -6.83 9.80
CA VAL A 109 0.69 -5.85 9.39
C VAL A 109 -0.34 -6.43 8.42
N LEU A 110 0.08 -7.35 7.54
CA LEU A 110 -0.79 -8.01 6.56
C LEU A 110 -1.57 -9.21 7.14
N LEU A 111 -1.02 -9.92 8.13
CA LEU A 111 -1.58 -11.15 8.71
C LEU A 111 -2.20 -10.98 10.09
N SER A 112 -1.85 -9.92 10.82
CA SER A 112 -2.40 -9.63 12.17
C SER A 112 -3.82 -9.11 12.14
N TYR A 113 -4.40 -8.94 10.94
CA TYR A 113 -5.77 -8.48 10.77
C TYR A 113 -6.45 -9.27 9.67
#